data_AF-A0A2E0CF06-F1
#
_entry.id   AF-A0A2E0CF06-F1
#
_cell.length_a   1.000
_cell.length_b   1.000
_cell.length_c   1.000
_cell.angle_alpha   90.00
_cell.angle_beta   90.00
_cell.angle_gamma   90.00
#
_symmetry.space_group_name_H-M   'P 1'
#
loop_
_entity.id
_entity.type
_entity.pdbx_description
1 polymer ?
#
loop_
_entity_poly.entity_id
_entity_poly.type
_entity_poly.pdbx_seq_one_letter_code
_entity_poly.pdbx_strand_id
1 'polypeptide(L)'
;MDTDTFSDKHVIDFSQSNFINLKINTDTDEGFQLFKKFHGVSLPTILFLNPDGNEIDRLIGYHDANTYLGKINDVVKGVNTLDYFLQIYNQYSDSSLISLNIGNKYLERNLIEDAKPFFYNVLNGKNKKYYQEAEYRLAYLEYENNNFEPLLTFIDTNPNSDFTYAGIRTVIRYYRGQSDTISEITYYKKLINFFPTDPNALNSYGWRMSELEMNLDDALEKTQLAVQLSHDNIGTQANILDTEAEILWKLGRIDEAIQTIEKAILLNPDYEYFINQKNKFLKSL
;
A
#
# COMPACT_ATOMS: atom_id res chain seq x y z
N MET A 1 8.80 11.91 0.45
CA MET A 1 9.40 12.48 -0.77
C MET A 1 9.97 13.87 -0.48
N ASP A 2 9.22 14.81 0.09
CA ASP A 2 9.77 16.16 0.39
C ASP A 2 10.98 16.14 1.35
N THR A 3 10.98 15.29 2.37
CA THR A 3 12.03 15.24 3.40
C THR A 3 13.26 14.41 3.00
N ASP A 4 13.11 13.54 2.00
CA ASP A 4 14.11 12.53 1.63
C ASP A 4 14.43 12.52 0.13
N THR A 5 13.47 12.17 -0.72
CA THR A 5 13.66 11.97 -2.15
C THR A 5 14.02 13.28 -2.86
N PHE A 6 13.29 14.36 -2.58
CA PHE A 6 13.47 15.65 -3.22
C PHE A 6 14.55 16.51 -2.54
N SER A 7 15.10 16.06 -1.41
CA SER A 7 16.27 16.66 -0.76
C SER A 7 17.58 15.99 -1.18
N ASP A 8 17.54 14.84 -1.86
CA ASP A 8 18.73 14.18 -2.41
C ASP A 8 19.38 15.00 -3.52
N LYS A 9 20.70 15.18 -3.41
CA LYS A 9 21.47 16.01 -4.35
C LYS A 9 21.45 15.48 -5.78
N HIS A 10 21.51 14.17 -5.99
CA HIS A 10 21.50 13.59 -7.33
C HIS A 10 20.13 13.75 -7.99
N VAL A 11 19.05 13.60 -7.21
CA VAL A 11 17.68 13.86 -7.69
C VAL A 11 17.53 15.32 -8.09
N ILE A 12 18.03 16.26 -7.29
CA ILE A 12 17.97 17.70 -7.59
C ILE A 12 18.77 18.02 -8.86
N ASP A 13 20.05 17.61 -8.92
CA ASP A 13 20.95 17.92 -10.03
C ASP A 13 20.42 17.32 -11.36
N PHE A 14 19.93 16.09 -11.32
CA PHE A 14 19.32 15.45 -12.49
C PHE A 14 18.02 16.14 -12.91
N SER A 15 17.14 16.45 -11.95
CA SER A 15 15.84 17.06 -12.25
C SER A 15 15.99 18.47 -12.83
N GLN A 16 16.94 19.26 -12.35
CA GLN A 16 17.22 20.60 -12.89
C GLN A 16 17.80 20.58 -14.30
N SER A 17 18.55 19.53 -14.63
CA SER A 17 19.19 19.39 -15.94
C SER A 17 18.24 18.90 -17.03
N ASN A 18 17.16 18.20 -16.66
CA ASN A 18 16.29 17.50 -17.61
C ASN A 18 14.82 17.97 -17.61
N PHE A 19 14.35 18.64 -16.56
CA PHE A 19 12.93 19.00 -16.42
C PHE A 19 12.71 20.44 -15.97
N ILE A 20 11.54 20.98 -16.33
CA ILE A 20 10.95 22.15 -15.67
C ILE A 20 10.07 21.60 -14.54
N ASN A 21 10.48 21.85 -13.30
CA ASN A 21 9.84 21.26 -12.12
C ASN A 21 8.76 22.20 -11.55
N LEU A 22 7.54 21.70 -11.42
CA LEU A 22 6.39 22.42 -10.86
C LEU A 22 5.75 21.61 -9.73
N LYS A 23 5.54 22.25 -8.57
CA LYS A 23 4.80 21.67 -7.45
C LYS A 23 3.39 22.25 -7.44
N ILE A 24 2.39 21.39 -7.57
CA ILE A 24 0.97 21.77 -7.56
C ILE A 24 0.35 21.32 -6.24
N ASN A 25 -0.29 22.25 -5.53
CA ASN A 25 -1.07 21.93 -4.33
C ASN A 25 -2.52 21.58 -4.72
N THR A 26 -2.89 20.32 -4.57
CA THR A 26 -4.23 19.81 -4.91
C THR A 26 -5.33 20.24 -3.94
N ASP A 27 -4.98 20.86 -2.81
CA ASP A 27 -5.96 21.43 -1.88
C ASP A 27 -6.51 22.79 -2.36
N THR A 28 -5.91 23.35 -3.41
CA THR A 28 -6.43 24.55 -4.09
C THR A 28 -7.41 24.17 -5.20
N ASP A 29 -8.37 25.05 -5.50
CA ASP A 29 -9.33 24.81 -6.58
C ASP A 29 -8.64 24.53 -7.92
N GLU A 30 -7.65 25.35 -8.28
CA GLU A 30 -6.87 25.17 -9.51
C GLU A 30 -6.10 23.86 -9.53
N GLY A 31 -5.41 23.53 -8.44
CA GLY A 31 -4.66 22.28 -8.34
C GLY A 31 -5.56 21.03 -8.40
N PHE A 32 -6.75 21.10 -7.80
CA PHE A 32 -7.72 20.01 -7.88
C PHE A 32 -8.31 19.86 -9.29
N GLN A 33 -8.56 20.96 -10.00
CA GLN A 33 -8.98 20.90 -11.40
C GLN A 33 -7.89 20.30 -12.30
N LEU A 34 -6.61 20.64 -12.07
CA LEU A 34 -5.50 20.00 -12.76
C LEU A 34 -5.41 18.50 -12.44
N PHE A 35 -5.55 18.12 -11.18
CA PHE A 35 -5.58 16.71 -10.78
C PHE A 35 -6.68 15.93 -11.51
N LYS A 36 -7.90 16.49 -11.61
CA LYS A 36 -8.99 15.91 -12.38
C LYS A 36 -8.70 15.84 -13.88
N LYS A 37 -8.18 16.93 -14.46
CA LYS A 37 -7.83 17.03 -15.88
C LYS A 37 -6.87 15.92 -16.31
N PHE A 38 -5.91 15.57 -15.45
CA PHE A 38 -4.95 14.51 -15.71
C PHE A 38 -5.35 13.16 -15.08
N HIS A 39 -6.63 12.95 -14.77
CA HIS A 39 -7.12 11.67 -14.25
C HIS A 39 -6.32 11.17 -13.04
N GLY A 40 -6.06 12.06 -12.08
CA GLY A 40 -5.34 11.72 -10.86
C GLY A 40 -6.10 10.69 -10.02
N VAL A 41 -5.38 9.70 -9.51
CA VAL A 41 -5.95 8.59 -8.72
C VAL A 41 -5.51 8.66 -7.25
N SER A 42 -4.26 9.03 -6.98
CA SER A 42 -3.73 9.12 -5.62
C SER A 42 -2.64 10.18 -5.50
N LEU A 43 -2.21 10.47 -4.27
CA LEU A 43 -1.12 11.39 -3.98
C LEU A 43 0.03 10.67 -3.26
N PRO A 44 1.30 11.07 -3.50
CA PRO A 44 1.70 11.99 -4.56
C PRO A 44 1.55 11.35 -5.96
N THR A 45 1.21 12.17 -6.96
CA THR A 45 1.31 11.83 -8.39
C THR A 45 2.31 12.78 -9.04
N ILE A 46 3.29 12.23 -9.74
CA ILE A 46 4.27 13.00 -10.52
C ILE A 46 3.97 12.77 -12.00
N LEU A 47 3.63 13.83 -12.72
CA LEU A 47 3.34 13.78 -14.16
C LEU A 47 4.55 14.30 -14.95
N PHE A 48 4.89 13.60 -16.03
CA PHE A 48 5.89 14.01 -17.00
C PHE A 48 5.18 14.38 -18.29
N LEU A 49 5.25 15.66 -18.68
CA LEU A 49 4.57 16.19 -19.85
C LEU A 49 5.59 16.61 -20.91
N ASN A 50 5.21 16.46 -22.17
CA ASN A 50 5.95 17.05 -23.28
C ASN A 50 5.62 18.57 -23.41
N PRO A 51 6.33 19.33 -24.26
CA PRO A 51 6.07 20.77 -24.45
C PRO A 51 4.66 21.12 -24.95
N ASP A 52 3.96 20.18 -25.58
CA ASP A 52 2.57 20.35 -26.05
C ASP A 52 1.54 20.13 -24.92
N GLY A 53 2.00 19.72 -23.73
CA GLY A 53 1.16 19.40 -22.58
C GLY A 53 0.59 17.99 -22.59
N ASN A 54 1.04 17.13 -23.50
CA ASN A 54 0.67 15.71 -23.52
C ASN A 54 1.49 14.93 -22.49
N GLU A 55 0.84 13.98 -21.83
CA GLU A 55 1.51 13.14 -20.84
C GLU A 55 2.40 12.08 -21.51
N ILE A 56 3.70 12.10 -21.16
CA ILE A 56 4.68 11.09 -21.52
C ILE A 56 4.57 9.92 -20.55
N ASP A 57 4.67 10.21 -19.25
CA ASP A 57 4.52 9.20 -18.22
C ASP A 57 4.12 9.77 -16.85
N ARG A 58 3.89 8.89 -15.88
CA ARG A 58 3.63 9.25 -14.49
C ARG A 58 4.27 8.29 -13.50
N LEU A 59 4.43 8.77 -12.27
CA LEU A 59 4.78 7.99 -11.11
C LEU A 59 3.74 8.21 -10.00
N ILE A 60 3.32 7.12 -9.38
CA ILE A 60 2.27 7.11 -8.35
C ILE A 60 2.87 6.67 -7.01
N GLY A 61 2.59 7.44 -5.97
CA GLY A 61 2.98 7.13 -4.61
C GLY A 61 4.43 7.50 -4.29
N TYR A 62 4.87 7.07 -3.11
CA TYR A 62 6.21 7.33 -2.61
C TYR A 62 7.26 6.47 -3.33
N HIS A 63 8.39 7.08 -3.64
CA HIS A 63 9.62 6.40 -4.07
C HIS A 63 10.80 7.01 -3.31
N ASP A 64 11.72 6.18 -2.82
CA ASP A 64 13.00 6.66 -2.28
C ASP A 64 13.87 7.30 -3.38
N ALA A 65 14.93 8.01 -2.97
CA ALA A 65 15.81 8.76 -3.88
C ALA A 65 16.36 7.91 -5.05
N ASN A 66 16.85 6.70 -4.79
CA ASN A 66 17.47 5.86 -5.81
C ASN A 66 16.43 5.34 -6.79
N THR A 67 15.31 4.83 -6.27
CA THR A 67 14.20 4.33 -7.09
C THR A 67 13.61 5.45 -7.95
N TYR A 68 13.42 6.64 -7.37
CA TYR A 68 12.91 7.80 -8.09
C TYR A 68 13.87 8.25 -9.20
N LEU A 69 15.16 8.38 -8.91
CA LEU A 69 16.18 8.78 -9.89
C LEU A 69 16.24 7.82 -11.08
N GLY A 70 16.17 6.51 -10.83
CA GLY A 70 16.10 5.51 -11.89
C GLY A 70 14.88 5.70 -12.79
N LYS A 71 13.70 5.88 -12.18
CA LYS A 71 12.43 6.08 -12.90
C LYS A 71 12.41 7.36 -13.74
N ILE A 72 12.90 8.49 -13.23
CA ILE A 72 12.91 9.73 -14.02
C ILE A 72 13.95 9.69 -15.15
N ASN A 73 15.05 8.95 -14.98
CA ASN A 73 16.02 8.71 -16.04
C ASN A 73 15.44 7.85 -17.17
N ASP A 74 14.60 6.87 -16.83
CA ASP A 74 13.86 6.08 -17.82
C ASP A 74 12.93 6.97 -18.67
N VAL A 75 12.24 7.92 -18.04
CA VAL A 75 11.42 8.93 -18.74
C VAL A 75 12.26 9.76 -19.72
N VAL A 76 13.40 10.29 -19.29
CA VAL A 76 14.31 11.06 -20.16
C VAL A 76 14.79 10.23 -21.35
N LYS A 77 15.05 8.94 -21.14
CA LYS A 77 15.50 8.00 -22.17
C LYS A 77 14.37 7.48 -23.06
N GLY A 78 13.11 7.75 -22.73
CA GLY A 78 11.96 7.21 -23.43
C GLY A 78 11.87 5.68 -23.33
N VAL A 79 12.33 5.10 -22.21
CA VAL A 79 12.23 3.65 -21.94
C VAL A 79 11.32 3.42 -20.75
N ASN A 80 10.69 2.25 -20.67
CA ASN A 80 9.73 1.89 -19.61
C ASN A 80 8.53 2.86 -19.44
N THR A 81 8.30 3.74 -20.43
CA THR A 81 7.10 4.58 -20.55
C THR A 81 5.95 3.80 -21.19
N LEU A 82 4.73 4.35 -21.14
CA LEU A 82 3.59 3.75 -21.84
C LEU A 82 3.87 3.61 -23.35
N ASP A 83 4.32 4.70 -23.99
CA ASP A 83 4.66 4.71 -25.42
C ASP A 83 5.76 3.70 -25.77
N TYR A 84 6.79 3.59 -24.93
CA TYR A 84 7.83 2.59 -25.11
C TYR A 84 7.25 1.17 -25.15
N PHE A 85 6.44 0.81 -24.16
CA PHE A 85 5.85 -0.52 -24.10
C PHE A 85 4.91 -0.79 -25.28
N LEU A 86 4.12 0.19 -25.71
CA LEU A 86 3.25 0.08 -26.89
C LEU A 86 4.06 -0.15 -28.18
N GLN A 87 5.19 0.53 -28.35
CA GLN A 87 6.07 0.35 -29.53
C GLN A 87 6.70 -1.04 -29.58
N ILE A 88 7.10 -1.59 -28.44
CA ILE A 88 7.77 -2.89 -28.38
C ILE A 88 6.80 -4.08 -28.24
N TYR A 89 5.51 -3.82 -28.00
CA TYR A 89 4.50 -4.84 -27.71
C TYR A 89 4.46 -5.99 -28.72
N ASN A 90 4.52 -5.67 -30.02
CA ASN A 90 4.44 -6.64 -31.11
C ASN A 90 5.81 -7.23 -31.52
N GLN A 91 6.90 -6.84 -30.86
CA GLN A 91 8.26 -7.27 -31.23
C GLN A 91 8.63 -8.63 -30.61
N TYR A 92 7.88 -9.08 -29.61
CA TYR A 92 8.19 -10.29 -28.84
C TYR A 92 7.08 -11.34 -28.99
N SER A 93 7.48 -12.60 -29.09
CA SER A 93 6.54 -13.73 -29.16
C SER A 93 5.86 -14.03 -27.83
N ASP A 94 6.51 -13.68 -26.72
CA ASP A 94 5.91 -13.61 -25.38
C ASP A 94 5.86 -12.15 -24.94
N SER A 95 4.66 -11.58 -24.94
CA SER A 95 4.41 -10.21 -24.51
C SER A 95 3.77 -10.15 -23.12
N SER A 96 3.79 -11.22 -22.30
CA SER A 96 3.11 -11.21 -20.99
C SER A 96 3.61 -10.10 -20.06
N LEU A 97 4.93 -9.91 -19.91
CA LEU A 97 5.46 -8.82 -19.08
C LEU A 97 5.13 -7.43 -19.67
N ILE A 98 5.23 -7.30 -21.00
CA ILE A 98 4.96 -6.03 -21.69
C ILE A 98 3.48 -5.67 -21.55
N SER A 99 2.59 -6.66 -21.75
CA SER A 99 1.15 -6.54 -21.53
C SER A 99 0.85 -6.11 -20.11
N LEU A 100 1.45 -6.78 -19.12
CA LEU A 100 1.27 -6.42 -17.72
C LEU A 100 1.66 -4.95 -17.47
N ASN A 101 2.81 -4.51 -17.98
CA ASN A 101 3.29 -3.15 -17.82
C ASN A 101 2.37 -2.13 -18.52
N ILE A 102 1.89 -2.41 -19.74
CA ILE A 102 0.94 -1.55 -20.44
C ILE A 102 -0.37 -1.44 -19.65
N GLY A 103 -0.92 -2.56 -19.20
CA GLY A 103 -2.14 -2.59 -18.39
C GLY A 103 -1.98 -1.74 -17.12
N ASN A 104 -0.89 -1.93 -16.38
CA ASN A 104 -0.59 -1.13 -15.19
C ASN A 104 -0.44 0.38 -15.52
N LYS A 105 0.23 0.73 -16.62
CA LYS A 105 0.37 2.14 -17.06
C LYS A 105 -0.97 2.80 -17.40
N TYR A 106 -1.89 2.07 -18.03
CA TYR A 106 -3.24 2.56 -18.25
C TYR A 106 -4.03 2.71 -16.94
N LEU A 107 -3.89 1.76 -15.99
CA LEU A 107 -4.53 1.87 -14.68
C LEU A 107 -4.03 3.06 -13.86
N GLU A 108 -2.73 3.37 -13.90
CA GLU A 108 -2.18 4.57 -13.25
C GLU A 108 -2.81 5.86 -13.79
N ARG A 109 -3.35 5.83 -15.02
CA ARG A 109 -4.07 6.93 -15.70
C ARG A 109 -5.59 6.86 -15.53
N ASN A 110 -6.09 5.93 -14.72
CA ASN A 110 -7.51 5.63 -14.59
C ASN A 110 -8.21 5.25 -15.92
N LEU A 111 -7.45 4.74 -16.90
CA LEU A 111 -7.95 4.31 -18.20
C LEU A 111 -8.28 2.82 -18.16
N ILE A 112 -9.35 2.48 -17.45
CA ILE A 112 -9.70 1.10 -17.11
C ILE A 112 -9.96 0.23 -18.35
N GLU A 113 -10.71 0.76 -19.32
CA GLU A 113 -11.07 0.02 -20.52
C GLU A 113 -9.88 -0.22 -21.45
N ASP A 114 -8.90 0.68 -21.45
CA ASP A 114 -7.64 0.48 -22.17
C ASP A 114 -6.73 -0.53 -21.48
N ALA A 115 -6.80 -0.63 -20.14
CA ALA A 115 -5.98 -1.56 -19.36
C ALA A 115 -6.42 -3.03 -19.47
N LYS A 116 -7.74 -3.30 -19.41
CA LYS A 116 -8.31 -4.65 -19.34
C LYS A 116 -7.81 -5.61 -20.44
N PRO A 117 -7.77 -5.23 -21.74
CA PRO A 117 -7.29 -6.10 -22.80
C PRO A 117 -5.88 -6.63 -22.54
N PHE A 118 -4.99 -5.81 -21.98
CA PHE A 118 -3.62 -6.22 -21.71
C PHE A 118 -3.52 -7.22 -20.56
N PHE A 119 -4.33 -7.09 -19.51
CA PHE A 119 -4.37 -8.13 -18.47
C PHE A 119 -4.91 -9.46 -19.02
N TYR A 120 -5.93 -9.44 -19.89
CA TYR A 120 -6.36 -10.67 -20.57
C TYR A 120 -5.27 -11.26 -21.47
N ASN A 121 -4.46 -10.42 -22.14
CA ASN A 121 -3.30 -10.91 -22.91
C ASN A 121 -2.27 -11.61 -22.01
N VAL A 122 -2.05 -11.13 -20.78
CA VAL A 122 -1.25 -11.86 -19.79
C VAL A 122 -1.83 -13.26 -19.55
N LEU A 123 -3.13 -13.36 -19.26
CA LEU A 123 -3.82 -14.62 -18.95
C LEU A 123 -3.94 -15.60 -20.14
N ASN A 124 -3.80 -15.11 -21.38
CA ASN A 124 -3.77 -15.92 -22.59
C ASN A 124 -2.34 -16.27 -23.03
N GLY A 125 -1.33 -15.61 -22.48
CA GLY A 125 0.09 -15.79 -22.83
C GLY A 125 0.68 -17.10 -22.29
N LYS A 126 1.79 -17.58 -22.85
CA LYS A 126 2.41 -18.85 -22.38
C LYS A 126 3.06 -18.73 -21.00
N ASN A 127 3.49 -17.53 -20.63
CA ASN A 127 4.25 -17.29 -19.41
C ASN A 127 3.32 -17.04 -18.21
N LYS A 128 3.23 -18.06 -17.35
CA LYS A 128 2.36 -18.05 -16.17
C LYS A 128 2.88 -17.19 -15.00
N LYS A 129 4.10 -16.65 -15.09
CA LYS A 129 4.74 -15.89 -13.99
C LYS A 129 3.89 -14.70 -13.52
N TYR A 130 3.16 -14.07 -14.42
CA TYR A 130 2.43 -12.82 -14.17
C TYR A 130 0.91 -13.00 -14.03
N TYR A 131 0.44 -14.25 -14.00
CA TYR A 131 -0.99 -14.55 -14.03
C TYR A 131 -1.72 -14.05 -12.80
N GLN A 132 -1.17 -14.34 -11.62
CA GLN A 132 -1.79 -13.92 -10.36
C GLN A 132 -1.89 -12.39 -10.27
N GLU A 133 -0.92 -11.64 -10.80
CA GLU A 133 -1.02 -10.18 -10.85
C GLU A 133 -2.16 -9.76 -11.79
N ALA A 134 -2.22 -10.30 -13.00
CA ALA A 134 -3.26 -9.96 -13.97
C ALA A 134 -4.67 -10.35 -13.50
N GLU A 135 -4.82 -11.53 -12.87
CA GLU A 135 -6.07 -11.97 -12.24
C GLU A 135 -6.49 -11.01 -11.12
N TYR A 136 -5.57 -10.64 -10.24
CA TYR A 136 -5.84 -9.67 -9.18
C TYR A 136 -6.24 -8.30 -9.75
N ARG A 137 -5.53 -7.80 -10.77
CA ARG A 137 -5.86 -6.51 -11.41
C ARG A 137 -7.27 -6.55 -11.99
N LEU A 138 -7.62 -7.57 -12.75
CA LEU A 138 -8.97 -7.72 -13.31
C LEU A 138 -10.03 -7.84 -12.20
N ALA A 139 -9.77 -8.64 -11.16
CA ALA A 139 -10.67 -8.79 -10.03
C ALA A 139 -10.88 -7.48 -9.25
N TYR A 140 -9.82 -6.68 -9.09
CA TYR A 140 -9.89 -5.35 -8.47
C TYR A 140 -10.74 -4.38 -9.30
N LEU A 141 -10.65 -4.43 -10.64
CA LEU A 141 -11.46 -3.58 -11.52
C LEU A 141 -12.95 -3.94 -11.48
N GLU A 142 -13.29 -5.21 -11.29
CA GLU A 142 -14.67 -5.63 -11.08
C GLU A 142 -15.20 -5.13 -9.73
N TYR A 143 -14.36 -5.14 -8.68
CA TYR A 143 -14.69 -4.56 -7.38
C TYR A 143 -15.10 -3.08 -7.49
N GLU A 144 -14.34 -2.27 -8.24
CA GLU A 144 -14.66 -0.84 -8.46
C GLU A 144 -16.01 -0.66 -9.21
N ASN A 145 -16.48 -1.68 -9.94
CA ASN A 145 -17.79 -1.71 -10.59
C ASN A 145 -18.89 -2.33 -9.70
N ASN A 146 -18.67 -2.42 -8.38
CA ASN A 146 -19.55 -3.06 -7.39
C ASN A 146 -19.72 -4.57 -7.59
N ASN A 147 -18.84 -5.24 -8.34
CA ASN A 147 -18.81 -6.69 -8.49
C ASN A 147 -17.67 -7.28 -7.64
N PHE A 148 -18.00 -7.72 -6.44
CA PHE A 148 -17.02 -8.12 -5.43
C PHE A 148 -16.51 -9.56 -5.58
N GLU A 149 -17.31 -10.42 -6.20
CA GLU A 149 -17.07 -11.87 -6.30
C GLU A 149 -15.72 -12.26 -6.91
N PRO A 150 -15.23 -11.60 -7.99
CA PRO A 150 -13.93 -11.93 -8.56
C PRO A 150 -12.78 -11.72 -7.58
N LEU A 151 -12.83 -10.66 -6.76
CA LEU A 151 -11.79 -10.38 -5.77
C LEU A 151 -11.81 -11.39 -4.63
N LEU A 152 -13.00 -11.80 -4.18
CA LEU A 152 -13.14 -12.85 -3.18
C LEU A 152 -12.61 -14.19 -3.69
N THR A 153 -13.00 -14.55 -4.92
CA THR A 153 -12.54 -15.77 -5.59
C THR A 153 -11.02 -15.79 -5.71
N PHE A 154 -10.41 -14.67 -6.09
CA PHE A 154 -8.96 -14.55 -6.17
C PHE A 154 -8.29 -14.84 -4.82
N ILE A 155 -8.77 -14.20 -3.75
CA ILE A 155 -8.24 -14.37 -2.39
C ILE A 155 -8.30 -15.84 -1.96
N ASP A 156 -9.44 -16.50 -2.19
CA ASP A 156 -9.65 -17.89 -1.74
C ASP A 156 -8.86 -18.92 -2.55
N THR A 157 -8.58 -18.63 -3.81
CA THR A 157 -7.87 -19.56 -4.71
C THR A 157 -6.37 -19.32 -4.77
N ASN A 158 -5.86 -18.20 -4.22
CA ASN A 158 -4.45 -17.84 -4.25
C ASN A 158 -3.84 -17.50 -2.87
N PRO A 159 -3.94 -18.37 -1.84
CA PRO A 159 -3.40 -18.14 -0.48
C PRO A 159 -2.00 -17.53 -0.41
N ASN A 160 -1.11 -18.01 -1.28
CA ASN A 160 0.33 -17.72 -1.25
C ASN A 160 0.75 -16.61 -2.22
N SER A 161 -0.21 -15.87 -2.79
CA SER A 161 0.07 -14.77 -3.70
C SER A 161 0.42 -13.49 -2.93
N ASP A 162 1.43 -12.76 -3.41
CA ASP A 162 1.78 -11.43 -2.91
C ASP A 162 0.58 -10.45 -2.98
N PHE A 163 -0.39 -10.72 -3.87
CA PHE A 163 -1.59 -9.91 -4.04
C PHE A 163 -2.73 -10.27 -3.10
N THR A 164 -2.68 -11.42 -2.42
CA THR A 164 -3.76 -11.86 -1.51
C THR A 164 -3.86 -10.96 -0.29
N TYR A 165 -2.72 -10.52 0.26
CA TYR A 165 -2.70 -9.53 1.35
C TYR A 165 -3.40 -8.23 0.92
N ALA A 166 -3.05 -7.71 -0.26
CA ALA A 166 -3.63 -6.48 -0.82
C ALA A 166 -5.13 -6.64 -1.10
N GLY A 167 -5.54 -7.80 -1.60
CA GLY A 167 -6.95 -8.16 -1.79
C GLY A 167 -7.72 -8.14 -0.47
N ILE A 168 -7.26 -8.86 0.54
CA ILE A 168 -7.92 -8.90 1.86
C ILE A 168 -8.03 -7.50 2.47
N ARG A 169 -6.98 -6.68 2.38
CA ARG A 169 -7.01 -5.29 2.84
C ARG A 169 -8.04 -4.42 2.11
N THR A 170 -8.20 -4.64 0.80
CA THR A 170 -9.23 -3.96 0.00
C THR A 170 -10.61 -4.32 0.54
N VAL A 171 -10.83 -5.60 0.84
CA VAL A 171 -12.10 -6.10 1.39
C VAL A 171 -12.38 -5.55 2.80
N ILE A 172 -11.39 -5.54 3.68
CA ILE A 172 -11.48 -4.94 5.02
C ILE A 172 -11.91 -3.47 4.91
N ARG A 173 -11.24 -2.68 4.05
CA ARG A 173 -11.56 -1.26 3.86
C ARG A 173 -13.00 -1.06 3.37
N TYR A 174 -13.46 -1.92 2.46
CA TYR A 174 -14.83 -1.88 1.96
C TYR A 174 -15.84 -2.07 3.09
N TYR A 175 -15.74 -3.14 3.87
CA TYR A 175 -16.67 -3.39 4.98
C TYR A 175 -16.59 -2.34 6.08
N ARG A 176 -15.39 -1.81 6.36
CA ARG A 176 -15.22 -0.66 7.25
C ARG A 176 -16.00 0.56 6.78
N GLY A 177 -15.94 0.87 5.48
CA GLY A 177 -16.70 1.97 4.87
C GLY A 177 -18.22 1.79 4.96
N GLN A 178 -18.69 0.54 4.93
CA GLN A 178 -20.10 0.19 5.13
C GLN A 178 -20.51 0.08 6.60
N SER A 179 -19.56 0.27 7.54
CA SER A 179 -19.75 -0.01 8.97
C SER A 179 -20.16 -1.46 9.28
N ASP A 180 -19.90 -2.40 8.37
CA ASP A 180 -20.16 -3.83 8.57
C ASP A 180 -19.02 -4.46 9.37
N THR A 181 -19.14 -4.34 10.69
CA THR A 181 -18.12 -4.79 11.64
C THR A 181 -17.94 -6.32 11.63
N ILE A 182 -19.00 -7.09 11.35
CA ILE A 182 -18.94 -8.56 11.36
C ILE A 182 -18.09 -9.04 10.18
N SER A 183 -18.37 -8.52 8.98
CA SER A 183 -17.58 -8.85 7.78
C SER A 183 -16.15 -8.33 7.89
N GLU A 184 -15.96 -7.12 8.42
CA GLU A 184 -14.62 -6.57 8.67
C GLU A 184 -13.78 -7.50 9.56
N ILE A 185 -14.30 -7.90 10.74
CA ILE A 185 -13.61 -8.83 11.65
C ILE A 185 -13.33 -10.17 10.96
N THR A 186 -14.27 -10.67 10.16
CA THR A 186 -14.12 -11.93 9.43
C THR A 186 -12.91 -11.88 8.48
N TYR A 187 -12.71 -10.78 7.76
CA TYR A 187 -11.56 -10.64 6.87
C TYR A 187 -10.25 -10.34 7.60
N TYR A 188 -10.31 -9.69 8.76
CA TYR A 188 -9.16 -9.60 9.66
C TYR A 188 -8.71 -10.98 10.18
N LYS A 189 -9.65 -11.87 10.52
CA LYS A 189 -9.34 -13.27 10.86
C LYS A 189 -8.79 -14.04 9.66
N LYS A 190 -9.35 -13.82 8.47
CA LYS A 190 -8.85 -14.39 7.22
C LYS A 190 -7.41 -13.94 6.94
N LEU A 191 -7.08 -12.67 7.18
CA LEU A 191 -5.73 -12.12 7.04
C LEU A 191 -4.71 -12.89 7.88
N ILE A 192 -4.96 -13.03 9.20
CA ILE A 192 -4.03 -13.74 10.08
C ILE A 192 -3.97 -15.25 9.82
N ASN A 193 -5.01 -15.83 9.21
CA ASN A 193 -4.99 -17.24 8.80
C ASN A 193 -4.11 -17.47 7.55
N PHE A 194 -4.14 -16.56 6.57
CA PHE A 194 -3.25 -16.64 5.41
C PHE A 194 -1.82 -16.23 5.73
N PHE A 195 -1.64 -15.29 6.67
CA PHE A 195 -0.34 -14.74 7.04
C PHE A 195 -0.06 -14.92 8.54
N PRO A 196 0.02 -16.16 9.06
CA PRO A 196 0.11 -16.43 10.49
C PRO A 196 1.44 -16.01 11.11
N THR A 197 2.47 -15.76 10.29
CA THR A 197 3.80 -15.35 10.74
C THR A 197 4.18 -13.95 10.25
N ASP A 198 3.23 -13.15 9.78
CA ASP A 198 3.47 -11.76 9.40
C ASP A 198 3.16 -10.85 10.60
N PRO A 199 4.17 -10.19 11.22
CA PRO A 199 3.96 -9.30 12.36
C PRO A 199 2.96 -8.17 12.06
N ASN A 200 2.95 -7.63 10.83
CA ASN A 200 2.05 -6.55 10.46
C ASN A 200 0.61 -7.04 10.32
N ALA A 201 0.38 -8.24 9.79
CA ALA A 201 -0.96 -8.84 9.74
C ALA A 201 -1.53 -9.05 11.14
N LEU A 202 -0.75 -9.68 12.02
CA LEU A 202 -1.11 -9.97 13.40
C LEU A 202 -1.35 -8.67 14.21
N ASN A 203 -0.49 -7.67 14.03
CA ASN A 203 -0.65 -6.37 14.68
C ASN A 203 -1.88 -5.62 14.15
N SER A 204 -2.13 -5.65 12.84
CA SER A 204 -3.31 -5.00 12.24
C SER A 204 -4.61 -5.59 12.78
N TYR A 205 -4.65 -6.91 12.99
CA TYR A 205 -5.75 -7.59 13.69
C TYR A 205 -5.88 -7.07 15.12
N GLY A 206 -4.80 -7.10 15.89
CA GLY A 206 -4.79 -6.68 17.29
C GLY A 206 -5.24 -5.22 17.49
N TRP A 207 -4.68 -4.31 16.71
CA TRP A 207 -5.05 -2.90 16.72
C TRP A 207 -6.53 -2.73 16.44
N ARG A 208 -7.05 -3.35 15.38
CA ARG A 208 -8.47 -3.20 15.04
C ARG A 208 -9.39 -3.75 16.13
N MET A 209 -9.05 -4.90 16.71
CA MET A 209 -9.82 -5.48 17.82
C MET A 209 -9.80 -4.57 19.05
N SER A 210 -8.71 -3.85 19.30
CA SER A 210 -8.62 -2.83 20.36
C SER A 210 -9.51 -1.60 20.08
N GLU A 211 -9.57 -1.13 18.82
CA GLU A 211 -10.45 -0.02 18.42
C GLU A 211 -11.93 -0.40 18.57
N LEU A 212 -12.28 -1.64 18.28
CA LEU A 212 -13.64 -2.18 18.37
C LEU A 212 -14.02 -2.65 19.78
N GLU A 213 -13.04 -2.83 20.68
CA GLU A 213 -13.20 -3.46 22.00
C GLU A 213 -13.83 -4.86 21.93
N MET A 214 -13.44 -5.63 20.91
CA MET A 214 -13.94 -6.99 20.63
C MET A 214 -12.79 -7.97 20.51
N ASN A 215 -12.98 -9.21 20.98
CA ASN A 215 -11.98 -10.29 20.90
C ASN A 215 -10.60 -9.92 21.52
N LEU A 216 -10.59 -9.13 22.59
CA LEU A 216 -9.36 -8.56 23.16
C LEU A 216 -8.36 -9.63 23.63
N ASP A 217 -8.81 -10.74 24.23
CA ASP A 217 -7.91 -11.83 24.64
C ASP A 217 -7.21 -12.50 23.45
N ASP A 218 -7.95 -12.74 22.36
CA ASP A 218 -7.39 -13.31 21.13
C ASP A 218 -6.44 -12.32 20.44
N ALA A 219 -6.80 -11.03 20.42
CA ALA A 219 -5.96 -9.94 19.93
C ALA A 219 -4.64 -9.82 20.71
N LEU A 220 -4.69 -10.02 22.04
CA LEU A 220 -3.51 -10.02 22.89
C LEU A 220 -2.55 -11.16 22.51
N GLU A 221 -3.07 -12.38 22.30
CA GLU A 221 -2.24 -13.50 21.88
C GLU A 221 -1.56 -13.22 20.52
N LYS A 222 -2.30 -12.65 19.56
CA LYS A 222 -1.73 -12.35 18.22
C LYS A 222 -0.70 -11.23 18.27
N THR A 223 -0.91 -10.19 19.07
CA THR A 223 0.07 -9.10 19.23
C THR A 223 1.33 -9.57 19.93
N GLN A 224 1.22 -10.44 20.95
CA GLN A 224 2.38 -11.06 21.59
C GLN A 224 3.21 -11.91 20.61
N LEU A 225 2.55 -12.69 19.75
CA LEU A 225 3.24 -13.40 18.67
C LEU A 225 3.91 -12.43 17.69
N ALA A 226 3.24 -11.34 17.33
CA ALA A 226 3.79 -10.31 16.45
C ALA A 226 5.05 -9.63 17.04
N VAL A 227 5.08 -9.36 18.35
CA VAL A 227 6.28 -8.84 19.05
C VAL A 227 7.44 -9.83 18.94
N GLN A 228 7.19 -11.13 19.11
CA GLN A 228 8.23 -12.15 18.98
C GLN A 228 8.78 -12.23 17.56
N LEU A 229 7.92 -12.17 16.55
CA LEU A 229 8.28 -12.28 15.13
C LEU A 229 8.92 -11.01 14.55
N SER A 230 8.92 -9.88 15.26
CA SER A 230 9.48 -8.60 14.81
C SER A 230 10.83 -8.24 15.46
N HIS A 231 11.51 -9.21 16.07
CA HIS A 231 12.74 -8.99 16.85
C HIS A 231 13.91 -8.37 16.07
N ASP A 232 13.88 -8.46 14.74
CA ASP A 232 14.90 -7.94 13.83
C ASP A 232 14.59 -6.51 13.34
N ASN A 233 13.40 -5.99 13.66
CA ASN A 233 12.97 -4.65 13.29
C ASN A 233 12.47 -3.88 14.52
N ILE A 234 13.38 -3.12 15.13
CA ILE A 234 13.15 -2.34 16.36
C ILE A 234 11.95 -1.39 16.22
N GLY A 235 11.82 -0.70 15.08
CA GLY A 235 10.74 0.26 14.85
C GLY A 235 9.38 -0.43 14.79
N THR A 236 9.29 -1.53 14.04
CA THR A 236 8.07 -2.35 13.99
C THR A 236 7.74 -2.94 15.36
N GLN A 237 8.73 -3.52 16.05
CA GLN A 237 8.54 -4.11 17.37
C GLN A 237 8.01 -3.11 18.40
N ALA A 238 8.54 -1.88 18.41
CA ALA A 238 8.07 -0.82 19.30
C ALA A 238 6.60 -0.44 19.05
N ASN A 239 6.18 -0.34 17.79
CA ASN A 239 4.79 -0.05 17.43
C ASN A 239 3.83 -1.18 17.82
N ILE A 240 4.27 -2.43 17.71
CA ILE A 240 3.45 -3.59 18.12
C ILE A 240 3.32 -3.65 19.64
N LEU A 241 4.39 -3.33 20.39
CA LEU A 241 4.34 -3.23 21.86
C LEU A 241 3.34 -2.17 22.34
N ASP A 242 3.22 -1.02 21.65
CA ASP A 242 2.16 -0.05 21.95
C ASP A 242 0.76 -0.63 21.76
N THR A 243 0.55 -1.39 20.67
CA THR A 243 -0.73 -2.06 20.43
C THR A 243 -1.03 -3.11 21.50
N GLU A 244 -0.05 -3.91 21.91
CA GLU A 244 -0.18 -4.87 23.01
C GLU A 244 -0.55 -4.16 24.33
N ALA A 245 0.11 -3.04 24.64
CA ALA A 245 -0.18 -2.25 25.83
C ALA A 245 -1.60 -1.66 25.81
N GLU A 246 -2.08 -1.18 24.66
CA GLU A 246 -3.44 -0.69 24.49
C GLU A 246 -4.48 -1.78 24.79
N ILE A 247 -4.25 -3.00 24.28
CA ILE A 247 -5.13 -4.14 24.52
C ILE A 247 -5.14 -4.53 26.00
N LEU A 248 -3.96 -4.61 26.64
CA LEU A 248 -3.83 -4.90 28.07
C LEU A 248 -4.59 -3.87 28.92
N TRP A 249 -4.48 -2.59 28.58
CA TRP A 249 -5.20 -1.53 29.27
C TRP A 249 -6.73 -1.68 29.13
N LYS A 250 -7.22 -1.97 27.92
CA LYS A 250 -8.66 -2.24 27.67
C LYS A 250 -9.18 -3.49 28.37
N LEU A 251 -8.32 -4.47 28.62
CA LEU A 251 -8.62 -5.66 29.45
C LEU A 251 -8.58 -5.36 30.96
N GLY A 252 -8.24 -4.14 31.38
CA GLY A 252 -8.09 -3.76 32.78
C GLY A 252 -6.77 -4.22 33.43
N ARG A 253 -5.83 -4.75 32.64
CA ARG A 253 -4.51 -5.22 33.09
C ARG A 253 -3.51 -4.07 33.09
N ILE A 254 -3.81 -3.04 33.88
CA ILE A 254 -3.15 -1.71 33.81
C ILE A 254 -1.66 -1.80 34.11
N ASP A 255 -1.25 -2.54 35.13
CA ASP A 255 0.16 -2.70 35.48
C ASP A 255 0.97 -3.34 34.34
N GLU A 256 0.39 -4.31 33.65
CA GLU A 256 1.02 -4.98 32.51
C GLU A 256 1.08 -4.05 31.30
N ALA A 257 0.03 -3.26 31.05
CA ALA A 257 0.04 -2.24 30.01
C ALA A 257 1.19 -1.23 30.22
N ILE A 258 1.40 -0.76 31.45
CA ILE A 258 2.50 0.14 31.80
C ILE A 258 3.86 -0.51 31.55
N GLN A 259 4.05 -1.77 31.98
CA GLN A 259 5.30 -2.49 31.72
C GLN A 259 5.56 -2.71 30.23
N THR A 260 4.52 -2.98 29.45
CA THR A 260 4.65 -3.20 28.00
C THR A 260 4.97 -1.91 27.25
N ILE A 261 4.31 -0.78 27.56
CA ILE A 261 4.64 0.50 26.91
C ILE A 261 6.04 1.00 27.32
N GLU A 262 6.51 0.69 28.52
CA GLU A 262 7.89 0.96 28.92
C GLU A 262 8.91 0.25 28.02
N LYS A 263 8.62 -0.98 27.57
CA LYS A 263 9.46 -1.66 26.58
C LYS A 263 9.45 -0.92 25.24
N ALA A 264 8.30 -0.44 24.76
CA ALA A 264 8.22 0.37 23.54
C ALA A 264 9.06 1.65 23.64
N ILE A 265 9.00 2.34 24.79
CA ILE A 265 9.81 3.53 25.08
C ILE A 265 11.32 3.19 25.08
N LEU A 266 11.72 2.04 25.64
CA LEU A 266 13.13 1.63 25.59
C LEU A 266 13.66 1.44 24.16
N LEU A 267 12.81 0.98 23.25
CA LEU A 267 13.15 0.79 21.83
C LEU A 267 13.15 2.10 21.04
N ASN A 268 12.31 3.07 21.42
CA ASN A 268 12.25 4.39 20.79
C ASN A 268 12.03 5.51 21.84
N PRO A 269 13.09 5.92 22.57
CA PRO A 269 12.97 6.82 23.73
C PRO A 269 12.48 8.22 23.40
N ASP A 270 12.75 8.69 22.18
CA ASP A 270 12.43 10.06 21.74
C ASP A 270 11.01 10.16 21.14
N TYR A 271 10.27 9.06 21.05
CA TYR A 271 8.92 9.07 20.50
C TYR A 271 7.88 9.46 21.56
N GLU A 272 7.58 10.75 21.61
CA GLU A 272 6.67 11.39 22.59
C GLU A 272 5.30 10.70 22.70
N TYR A 273 4.80 10.10 21.61
CA TYR A 273 3.55 9.36 21.63
C TYR A 273 3.54 8.21 22.64
N PHE A 274 4.62 7.43 22.76
CA PHE A 274 4.69 6.33 23.74
C PHE A 274 4.70 6.84 25.19
N ILE A 275 5.33 7.99 25.44
CA ILE A 275 5.32 8.65 26.74
C ILE A 275 3.89 9.09 27.10
N ASN A 276 3.15 9.64 26.13
CA ASN A 276 1.75 10.02 26.32
C ASN A 276 0.85 8.81 26.58
N GLN A 277 1.08 7.69 25.89
CA GLN A 277 0.37 6.43 26.14
C GLN A 277 0.62 5.91 27.55
N LYS A 278 1.87 5.92 28.03
CA LYS A 278 2.19 5.58 29.42
C LYS A 278 1.44 6.47 30.42
N ASN A 279 1.44 7.78 30.18
CA ASN A 279 0.71 8.74 31.03
C ASN A 279 -0.81 8.50 31.02
N LYS A 280 -1.37 8.04 29.90
CA LYS A 280 -2.78 7.62 29.82
C LYS A 280 -3.04 6.44 30.74
N PHE A 281 -2.23 5.38 30.67
CA PHE A 281 -2.40 4.18 31.48
C PHE A 281 -2.24 4.46 32.99
N LEU A 282 -1.26 5.29 33.37
CA LEU A 282 -1.03 5.69 34.77
C LEU A 282 -2.24 6.41 35.40
N LYS A 283 -3.05 7.12 34.60
CA LYS A 283 -4.27 7.79 35.09
C LYS A 283 -5.42 6.82 35.38
N SER A 284 -5.29 5.56 34.98
CA SER A 284 -6.30 4.53 35.21
C SER A 284 -6.05 3.70 36.47
N LEU A 285 -4.92 3.90 37.15
CA LEU A 285 -4.63 3.37 38.50
C LEU A 285 -5.45 4.12 39.56
#